data_AF-A0A2J7PSN6-F1
#
_entry.id   AF-A0A2J7PSN6-F1
#
_cell.length_a   1.000
_cell.length_b   1.000
_cell.length_c   1.000
_cell.angle_alpha   90.00
_cell.angle_beta   90.00
_cell.angle_gamma   90.00
#
_symmetry.space_group_name_H-M   'P 1'
#
loop_
_entity.id
_entity.type
_entity.pdbx_description
1 polymer ?
#
loop_
_entity_poly.entity_id
_entity_poly.type
_entity_poly.pdbx_seq_one_letter_code
_entity_poly.pdbx_strand_id
1 'polypeptide(L)'
;LVQAEESVGRQPGVRPKRAKISDIVVGQEPNVSARDALLRWARRSTAKYPGVRVTDFTSSWRDGLAFNAIIHRNRPDLIDWRSIRTRIARERLENAFHVAEREYGVTRLLDPEDVDTPEPDEKSLITYISSLYDVFPEPPPIHPLYDPELQQRSAEYRDIASSLHLWMREKLSIMLDRTFPNTLIEMKKLAAESSRFRTDEVPPRQKDKHKLTHIFRELERYFEAVGEVDLEPELHIDTLDKNWNRLMMAHQERDHAILEEIKRLERLQRLAEKVHREMKQVDSRLEELEQRVEDEARRLDRLHPLDAKHNVDLLEQDIRLTEESINSLFGDVQSLRDGRYPQAPELHKRVQKLHQRWVALRSLLHSKLITPLS
;
A
#
# COMPACT_ATOMS: atom_id res chain seq x y z
N LEU A 1 -35.36 -83.21 -12.59
CA LEU A 1 -35.37 -82.78 -14.00
C LEU A 1 -35.30 -81.26 -13.98
N VAL A 2 -34.24 -80.56 -14.33
CA VAL A 2 -32.97 -80.87 -15.00
C VAL A 2 -32.00 -79.77 -14.56
N GLN A 3 -30.75 -80.16 -14.27
CA GLN A 3 -29.61 -79.27 -14.07
C GLN A 3 -29.31 -78.53 -15.39
N ALA A 4 -28.95 -77.25 -15.32
CA ALA A 4 -28.23 -76.58 -16.40
C ALA A 4 -27.03 -75.85 -15.78
N GLU A 5 -25.89 -76.53 -15.87
CA GLU A 5 -24.56 -75.95 -15.75
C GLU A 5 -24.32 -75.04 -16.96
N GLU A 6 -23.94 -73.78 -16.76
CA GLU A 6 -23.29 -72.98 -17.79
C GLU A 6 -21.95 -72.45 -17.28
N SER A 7 -20.93 -73.19 -17.67
CA SER A 7 -19.54 -72.83 -17.96
C SER A 7 -19.17 -71.34 -17.92
N VAL A 8 -18.41 -70.97 -16.89
CA VAL A 8 -17.62 -69.74 -16.83
C VAL A 8 -16.46 -69.84 -17.84
N GLY A 9 -16.65 -69.26 -19.01
CA GLY A 9 -15.58 -69.03 -19.97
C GLY A 9 -14.59 -67.98 -19.44
N ARG A 10 -13.38 -68.41 -19.10
CA ARG A 10 -12.24 -67.51 -18.85
C ARG A 10 -11.95 -66.69 -20.11
N GLN A 11 -12.26 -65.40 -20.09
CA GLN A 11 -11.66 -64.45 -21.03
C GLN A 11 -10.19 -64.24 -20.66
N PRO A 12 -9.24 -64.32 -21.60
CA PRO A 12 -7.83 -64.05 -21.33
C PRO A 12 -7.66 -62.55 -21.03
N GLY A 13 -7.05 -62.26 -19.88
CA GLY A 13 -6.73 -60.90 -19.46
C GLY A 13 -5.90 -60.17 -20.52
N VAL A 14 -6.43 -59.06 -21.00
CA VAL A 14 -5.70 -58.10 -21.83
C VAL A 14 -4.63 -57.47 -20.94
N ARG A 15 -3.36 -57.86 -21.13
CA ARG A 15 -2.22 -57.18 -20.51
C ARG A 15 -2.21 -55.73 -21.01
N PRO A 16 -2.02 -54.72 -20.15
CA PRO A 16 -1.80 -53.36 -20.62
C PRO A 16 -0.55 -53.34 -21.51
N LYS A 17 -0.68 -52.78 -22.71
CA LYS A 17 0.46 -52.60 -23.63
C LYS A 17 1.47 -51.66 -22.95
N ARG A 18 2.71 -52.12 -22.78
CA ARG A 18 3.85 -51.28 -22.37
C ARG A 18 4.01 -50.17 -23.42
N ALA A 19 3.65 -48.94 -23.06
CA ALA A 19 3.98 -47.78 -23.87
C ALA A 19 5.50 -47.57 -23.75
N LYS A 20 6.23 -47.76 -24.85
CA LYS A 20 7.67 -47.49 -24.87
C LYS A 20 7.87 -46.03 -25.25
N ILE A 21 8.98 -45.42 -24.84
CA ILE A 21 9.35 -44.04 -25.24
C ILE A 21 9.37 -43.84 -26.77
N SER A 22 9.57 -44.91 -27.54
CA SER A 22 9.42 -44.91 -29.01
C SER A 22 8.01 -44.52 -29.49
N ASP A 23 6.98 -44.71 -28.67
CA ASP A 23 5.58 -44.48 -29.03
C ASP A 23 5.16 -43.01 -28.86
N ILE A 24 5.99 -42.18 -28.19
CA ILE A 24 5.78 -40.74 -28.01
C ILE A 24 5.98 -39.96 -29.33
N VAL A 25 6.71 -40.52 -30.29
CA VAL A 25 7.07 -39.86 -31.56
C VAL A 25 5.87 -39.70 -32.52
N VAL A 26 4.73 -40.34 -32.25
CA VAL A 26 3.57 -40.35 -33.17
C VAL A 26 2.47 -39.35 -32.79
N GLY A 27 2.65 -38.56 -31.72
CA GLY A 27 1.56 -37.81 -31.10
C GLY A 27 1.49 -36.30 -31.33
N GLN A 28 2.52 -35.52 -30.94
CA GLN A 28 2.42 -34.05 -30.89
C GLN A 28 3.82 -33.38 -30.87
N GLU A 29 3.98 -32.39 -31.75
CA GLU A 29 5.13 -31.49 -32.02
C GLU A 29 6.41 -32.11 -32.67
N PRO A 30 6.78 -31.69 -33.90
CA PRO A 30 7.73 -32.41 -34.76
C PRO A 30 9.23 -32.25 -34.43
N ASN A 31 9.64 -31.89 -33.21
CA ASN A 31 11.07 -31.72 -32.89
C ASN A 31 11.48 -31.99 -31.43
N VAL A 32 10.65 -32.70 -30.64
CA VAL A 32 11.01 -32.99 -29.24
C VAL A 32 11.77 -34.32 -29.16
N SER A 33 13.01 -34.30 -28.66
CA SER A 33 13.77 -35.51 -28.44
C SER A 33 13.11 -36.38 -27.35
N ALA A 34 13.28 -37.70 -27.43
CA ALA A 34 12.81 -38.65 -26.39
C ALA A 34 13.26 -38.23 -24.97
N ARG A 35 14.47 -37.68 -24.85
CA ARG A 35 15.03 -37.12 -23.62
C ARG A 35 14.22 -35.92 -23.12
N ASP A 36 13.88 -34.98 -23.99
CA ASP A 36 13.11 -33.79 -23.60
C ASP A 36 11.66 -34.14 -23.25
N ALA A 37 11.07 -35.13 -23.92
CA ALA A 37 9.77 -35.66 -23.54
C ALA A 37 9.78 -36.27 -22.14
N LEU A 38 10.79 -37.08 -21.82
CA LEU A 38 10.97 -37.67 -20.49
C LEU A 38 11.23 -36.60 -19.43
N LEU A 39 12.01 -35.56 -19.74
CA LEU A 39 12.27 -34.46 -18.82
C LEU A 39 11.00 -33.66 -18.51
N ARG A 40 10.17 -33.41 -19.54
CA ARG A 40 8.84 -32.79 -19.38
C ARG A 40 7.94 -33.66 -18.52
N TRP A 41 7.93 -34.98 -18.71
CA TRP A 41 7.18 -35.90 -17.85
C TRP A 41 7.68 -35.84 -16.40
N ALA A 42 8.98 -35.96 -16.18
CA ALA A 42 9.55 -35.97 -14.83
C ALA A 42 9.17 -34.68 -14.08
N ARG A 43 9.29 -33.52 -14.73
CA ARG A 43 8.85 -32.22 -14.19
C ARG A 43 7.37 -32.20 -13.83
N ARG A 44 6.49 -32.78 -14.65
CA ARG A 44 5.05 -32.87 -14.34
C ARG A 44 4.78 -33.82 -13.17
N SER A 45 5.44 -34.97 -13.13
CA SER A 45 5.26 -35.99 -12.10
C SER A 45 5.78 -35.56 -10.73
N THR A 46 6.79 -34.68 -10.69
CA THR A 46 7.33 -34.11 -9.44
C THR A 46 6.86 -32.68 -9.16
N ALA A 47 5.91 -32.14 -9.94
CA ALA A 47 5.46 -30.76 -9.76
C ALA A 47 4.81 -30.56 -8.37
N LYS A 48 5.16 -29.45 -7.70
CA LYS A 48 4.70 -29.06 -6.35
C LYS A 48 5.19 -29.96 -5.22
N TYR A 49 6.22 -30.78 -5.47
CA TYR A 49 6.91 -31.47 -4.40
C TYR A 49 7.98 -30.57 -3.73
N PRO A 50 7.95 -30.46 -2.39
CA PRO A 50 8.89 -29.66 -1.61
C PRO A 50 10.34 -30.01 -1.89
N GLY A 51 11.16 -29.03 -2.29
CA GLY A 51 12.60 -29.24 -2.51
C GLY A 51 12.97 -30.07 -3.74
N VAL A 52 12.00 -30.39 -4.62
CA VAL A 52 12.25 -31.16 -5.84
C VAL A 52 12.23 -30.23 -7.06
N ARG A 53 13.37 -30.12 -7.74
CA ARG A 53 13.48 -29.36 -8.99
C ARG A 53 14.23 -30.17 -10.04
N VAL A 54 13.49 -30.72 -11.00
CA VAL A 54 14.07 -31.55 -12.06
C VAL A 54 14.44 -30.69 -13.27
N THR A 55 15.73 -30.38 -13.42
CA THR A 55 16.26 -29.62 -14.57
C THR A 55 17.10 -30.46 -15.52
N ASP A 56 17.63 -31.60 -15.05
CA ASP A 56 18.52 -32.48 -15.79
C ASP A 56 18.26 -33.97 -15.45
N PHE A 57 19.09 -34.86 -15.99
CA PHE A 57 19.14 -36.29 -15.68
C PHE A 57 20.43 -36.67 -14.94
N THR A 58 20.96 -35.76 -14.12
CA THR A 58 22.16 -35.98 -13.30
C THR A 58 21.93 -35.43 -11.90
N SER A 59 22.31 -34.17 -11.68
CA SER A 59 22.33 -33.54 -10.36
C SER A 59 20.95 -33.44 -9.69
N SER A 60 19.89 -33.30 -10.48
CA SER A 60 18.51 -33.16 -9.99
C SER A 60 17.96 -34.41 -9.29
N TRP A 61 18.62 -35.56 -9.48
CA TRP A 61 18.19 -36.87 -8.99
C TRP A 61 19.07 -37.41 -7.86
N ARG A 62 20.24 -36.78 -7.68
CA ARG A 62 21.30 -37.20 -6.75
C ARG A 62 20.82 -37.32 -5.30
N ASP A 63 19.95 -36.42 -4.86
CA ASP A 63 19.47 -36.38 -3.47
C ASP A 63 18.35 -37.39 -3.17
N GLY A 64 17.90 -38.14 -4.18
CA GLY A 64 16.86 -39.16 -4.11
C GLY A 64 15.42 -38.64 -4.00
N LEU A 65 15.17 -37.32 -3.88
CA LEU A 65 13.81 -36.81 -3.66
C LEU A 65 12.93 -36.94 -4.91
N ALA A 66 13.50 -36.74 -6.10
CA ALA A 66 12.76 -36.84 -7.37
C ALA A 66 12.19 -38.26 -7.59
N PHE A 67 12.95 -39.30 -7.26
CA PHE A 67 12.48 -40.70 -7.38
C PHE A 67 11.31 -40.98 -6.42
N ASN A 68 11.46 -40.58 -5.15
CA ASN A 68 10.41 -40.75 -4.16
C ASN A 68 9.16 -39.92 -4.51
N ALA A 69 9.31 -38.74 -5.10
CA ALA A 69 8.19 -37.88 -5.50
C ALA A 69 7.33 -38.54 -6.60
N ILE A 70 7.97 -39.18 -7.58
CA ILE A 70 7.27 -39.91 -8.64
C ILE A 70 6.46 -41.07 -8.07
N ILE A 71 7.05 -41.87 -7.19
CA ILE A 71 6.36 -43.01 -6.58
C ILE A 71 5.21 -42.52 -5.68
N HIS A 72 5.46 -41.54 -4.80
CA HIS A 72 4.45 -40.97 -3.92
C HIS A 72 3.31 -40.32 -4.72
N ARG A 73 3.61 -39.69 -5.88
CA ARG A 73 2.60 -39.08 -6.74
C ARG A 73 1.57 -40.08 -7.25
N ASN A 74 2.01 -41.31 -7.50
CA ASN A 74 1.16 -42.36 -8.04
C ASN A 74 0.54 -43.23 -6.95
N ARG A 75 1.28 -43.49 -5.85
CA ARG A 75 0.83 -44.29 -4.71
C ARG A 75 1.35 -43.70 -3.39
N PRO A 76 0.62 -42.73 -2.81
CA PRO A 76 1.06 -42.02 -1.62
C PRO A 76 1.09 -42.90 -0.36
N ASP A 77 0.36 -44.01 -0.36
CA ASP A 77 0.35 -45.00 0.71
C ASP A 77 1.70 -45.73 0.90
N LEU A 78 2.57 -45.73 -0.12
CA LEU A 78 3.85 -46.44 -0.10
C LEU A 78 5.01 -45.61 0.44
N ILE A 79 4.87 -44.28 0.48
CA ILE A 79 5.94 -43.37 0.87
C ILE A 79 5.39 -42.37 1.89
N ASP A 80 5.96 -42.35 3.09
CA ASP A 80 5.76 -41.22 3.99
C ASP A 80 6.65 -40.06 3.53
N TRP A 81 6.06 -39.12 2.79
CA TRP A 81 6.78 -37.97 2.24
C TRP A 81 7.42 -37.08 3.33
N ARG A 82 6.85 -37.03 4.54
CA ARG A 82 7.43 -36.23 5.63
C ARG A 82 8.69 -36.89 6.17
N SER A 83 8.66 -38.22 6.35
CA SER A 83 9.82 -38.98 6.79
C SER A 83 10.95 -38.98 5.76
N ILE A 84 10.63 -39.14 4.46
CA ILE A 84 11.67 -39.28 3.43
C ILE A 84 12.50 -38.00 3.27
N ARG A 85 11.89 -36.83 3.47
CA ARG A 85 12.54 -35.51 3.39
C ARG A 85 13.63 -35.32 4.44
N THR A 86 13.57 -35.97 5.60
CA THR A 86 14.57 -35.79 6.67
C THR A 86 15.73 -36.78 6.58
N ARG A 87 15.64 -37.80 5.72
CA ARG A 87 16.68 -38.82 5.53
C ARG A 87 17.83 -38.33 4.66
N ILE A 88 18.97 -39.03 4.72
CA ILE A 88 20.11 -38.76 3.84
C ILE A 88 19.87 -39.29 2.42
N ALA A 89 20.60 -38.77 1.42
CA ALA A 89 20.43 -39.10 0.01
C ALA A 89 20.43 -40.61 -0.26
N ARG A 90 21.43 -41.34 0.27
CA ARG A 90 21.55 -42.80 0.11
C ARG A 90 20.33 -43.57 0.60
N GLU A 91 19.77 -43.20 1.76
CA GLU A 91 18.57 -43.84 2.31
C GLU A 91 17.33 -43.56 1.47
N ARG A 92 17.22 -42.34 0.91
CA ARG A 92 16.12 -41.98 0.01
C ARG A 92 16.19 -42.76 -1.30
N LEU A 93 17.38 -42.87 -1.89
CA LEU A 93 17.63 -43.64 -3.11
C LEU A 93 17.32 -45.12 -2.90
N GLU A 94 17.85 -45.71 -1.82
CA GLU A 94 17.57 -47.10 -1.44
C GLU A 94 16.07 -47.33 -1.27
N ASN A 95 15.37 -46.44 -0.56
CA ASN A 95 13.93 -46.56 -0.36
C ASN A 95 13.16 -46.53 -1.68
N ALA A 96 13.47 -45.59 -2.57
CA ALA A 96 12.80 -45.48 -3.86
C ALA A 96 13.03 -46.72 -4.73
N PHE A 97 14.28 -47.19 -4.82
CA PHE A 97 14.62 -48.36 -5.64
C PHE A 97 13.99 -49.64 -5.09
N HIS A 98 14.02 -49.83 -3.77
CA HIS A 98 13.38 -50.96 -3.11
C HIS A 98 11.87 -50.99 -3.33
N VAL A 99 11.18 -49.85 -3.17
CA VAL A 99 9.73 -49.76 -3.37
C VAL A 99 9.38 -49.99 -4.85
N ALA A 100 10.12 -49.39 -5.78
CA ALA A 100 9.90 -49.57 -7.21
C ALA A 100 10.07 -51.04 -7.66
N GLU A 101 11.09 -51.72 -7.15
CA GLU A 101 11.32 -53.14 -7.42
C GLU A 101 10.23 -54.01 -6.81
N ARG A 102 9.94 -53.84 -5.52
CA ARG A 102 9.02 -54.72 -4.79
C ARG A 102 7.56 -54.58 -5.25
N GLU A 103 7.09 -53.36 -5.45
CA GLU A 103 5.67 -53.08 -5.73
C GLU A 103 5.34 -53.05 -7.22
N TYR A 104 6.32 -52.75 -8.08
CA TYR A 104 6.11 -52.55 -9.52
C TYR A 104 7.01 -53.40 -10.41
N GLY A 105 7.94 -54.17 -9.85
CA GLY A 105 8.84 -55.03 -10.61
C GLY A 105 9.83 -54.26 -11.49
N VAL A 106 10.11 -53.00 -11.15
CA VAL A 106 11.12 -52.20 -11.85
C VAL A 106 12.50 -52.71 -11.46
N THR A 107 13.23 -53.29 -12.41
CA THR A 107 14.58 -53.81 -12.17
C THR A 107 15.49 -52.73 -11.60
N ARG A 108 16.17 -53.04 -10.49
CA ARG A 108 17.16 -52.17 -9.88
C ARG A 108 18.42 -52.08 -10.77
N LEU A 109 18.47 -51.06 -11.63
CA LEU A 109 19.60 -50.82 -12.55
C LEU A 109 20.69 -49.91 -11.98
N LEU A 110 20.41 -49.28 -10.83
CA LEU A 110 21.27 -48.28 -10.21
C LEU A 110 21.50 -48.67 -8.75
N ASP A 111 22.73 -48.50 -8.28
CA ASP A 111 23.04 -48.53 -6.87
C ASP A 111 23.02 -47.11 -6.28
N PRO A 112 22.55 -46.93 -5.03
CA PRO A 112 22.48 -45.61 -4.39
C PRO A 112 23.81 -44.84 -4.39
N GLU A 113 24.94 -45.54 -4.34
CA GLU A 113 26.29 -44.96 -4.35
C GLU A 113 26.72 -44.41 -5.71
N ASP A 114 26.24 -45.01 -6.80
CA ASP A 114 26.50 -44.54 -8.17
C ASP A 114 25.66 -43.30 -8.52
N VAL A 115 24.58 -43.07 -7.78
CA VAL A 115 23.72 -41.89 -7.94
C VAL A 115 24.12 -40.78 -6.96
N ASP A 116 24.47 -41.10 -5.70
CA ASP A 116 24.98 -40.13 -4.72
C ASP A 116 26.48 -39.85 -4.91
N THR A 117 26.82 -39.35 -6.08
CA THR A 117 28.19 -38.99 -6.51
C THR A 117 28.20 -37.61 -7.16
N PRO A 118 29.33 -36.87 -7.22
CA PRO A 118 29.39 -35.57 -7.87
C PRO A 118 28.99 -35.58 -9.35
N GLU A 119 29.27 -36.69 -10.05
CA GLU A 119 29.01 -36.85 -11.49
C GLU A 119 28.24 -38.15 -11.79
N PRO A 120 26.92 -38.19 -11.54
CA PRO A 120 26.10 -39.38 -11.84
C PRO A 120 26.02 -39.64 -13.35
N ASP A 121 26.04 -40.91 -13.76
CA ASP A 121 25.94 -41.26 -15.19
C ASP A 121 24.55 -40.98 -15.77
N GLU A 122 24.48 -40.00 -16.66
CA GLU A 122 23.23 -39.53 -17.26
C GLU A 122 22.51 -40.63 -18.04
N LYS A 123 23.25 -41.51 -18.75
CA LYS A 123 22.64 -42.55 -19.57
C LYS A 123 21.96 -43.63 -18.72
N SER A 124 22.60 -44.03 -17.63
CA SER A 124 22.04 -44.98 -16.68
C SER A 124 20.82 -44.40 -15.96
N LEU A 125 20.87 -43.12 -15.55
CA LEU A 125 19.72 -42.41 -14.98
C LEU A 125 18.55 -42.32 -15.97
N ILE A 126 18.79 -41.91 -17.22
CA ILE A 126 17.74 -41.88 -18.26
C ILE A 126 17.12 -43.26 -18.43
N THR A 127 17.93 -44.33 -18.46
CA THR A 127 17.44 -45.71 -18.64
C THR A 127 16.54 -46.13 -17.48
N TYR A 128 16.95 -45.87 -16.24
CA TYR A 128 16.14 -46.20 -15.07
C TYR A 128 14.86 -45.34 -14.98
N ILE A 129 14.96 -44.03 -15.22
CA ILE A 129 13.81 -43.12 -15.21
C ILE A 129 12.81 -43.48 -16.33
N SER A 130 13.30 -43.96 -17.47
CA SER A 130 12.45 -44.50 -18.55
C SER A 130 11.65 -45.71 -18.08
N SER A 131 12.25 -46.59 -17.27
CA SER A 131 11.52 -47.74 -16.71
C SER A 131 10.44 -47.31 -15.70
N LEU A 132 10.65 -46.21 -14.96
CA LEU A 132 9.61 -45.61 -14.11
C LEU A 132 8.50 -44.97 -14.94
N TYR A 133 8.83 -44.33 -16.07
CA TYR A 133 7.84 -43.78 -17.01
C TYR A 133 6.93 -44.88 -17.58
N ASP A 134 7.48 -46.03 -17.95
CA ASP A 134 6.71 -47.16 -18.48
C ASP A 134 5.65 -47.66 -17.48
N VAL A 135 5.90 -47.51 -16.18
CA VAL A 135 4.97 -47.89 -15.08
C VAL A 135 4.04 -46.73 -14.70
N PHE A 136 4.52 -45.47 -14.77
CA PHE A 136 3.79 -44.26 -14.36
C PHE A 136 3.70 -43.23 -15.50
N PRO A 137 3.04 -43.55 -16.63
CA PRO A 137 3.08 -42.70 -17.83
C PRO A 137 2.37 -41.35 -17.63
N GLU A 138 1.29 -41.32 -16.83
CA GLU A 138 0.52 -40.12 -16.52
C GLU A 138 0.37 -39.94 -15.00
N PRO A 139 0.81 -38.81 -14.43
CA PRO A 139 0.62 -38.55 -13.01
C PRO A 139 -0.88 -38.32 -12.70
N PRO A 140 -1.39 -38.80 -11.54
CA PRO A 140 -2.77 -38.56 -11.14
C PRO A 140 -3.12 -37.07 -11.11
N PRO A 141 -4.36 -36.68 -11.46
CA PRO A 141 -4.76 -35.26 -11.53
C PRO A 141 -4.76 -34.59 -10.16
N ILE A 142 -5.11 -35.32 -9.09
CA ILE A 142 -5.09 -34.84 -7.72
C ILE A 142 -3.68 -35.06 -7.14
N HIS A 143 -3.05 -33.99 -6.66
CA HIS A 143 -1.76 -34.08 -5.99
C HIS A 143 -1.96 -34.73 -4.61
N PRO A 144 -1.15 -35.71 -4.17
CA PRO A 144 -1.34 -36.35 -2.86
C PRO A 144 -1.17 -35.41 -1.66
N LEU A 145 -0.29 -34.41 -1.79
CA LEU A 145 -0.16 -33.29 -0.84
C LEU A 145 -1.27 -32.22 -0.97
N TYR A 146 -2.29 -32.41 -1.83
CA TYR A 146 -3.40 -31.47 -1.94
C TYR A 146 -4.32 -31.60 -0.74
N ASP A 147 -4.45 -30.51 0.01
CA ASP A 147 -5.38 -30.38 1.11
C ASP A 147 -6.43 -29.30 0.77
N PRO A 148 -7.70 -29.68 0.54
CA PRO A 148 -8.77 -28.73 0.21
C PRO A 148 -8.96 -27.65 1.28
N GLU A 149 -8.81 -27.99 2.56
CA GLU A 149 -8.99 -27.05 3.67
C GLU A 149 -7.89 -25.99 3.66
N LEU A 150 -6.63 -26.42 3.43
CA LEU A 150 -5.51 -25.50 3.34
C LEU A 150 -5.57 -24.60 2.11
N GLN A 151 -6.07 -25.10 0.98
CA GLN A 151 -6.30 -24.26 -0.20
C GLN A 151 -7.40 -23.23 0.06
N GLN A 152 -8.47 -23.61 0.76
CA GLN A 152 -9.50 -22.68 1.17
C GLN A 152 -8.95 -21.60 2.12
N ARG A 153 -8.13 -21.97 3.10
CA ARG A 153 -7.46 -21.02 4.01
C ARG A 153 -6.50 -20.09 3.28
N SER A 154 -5.76 -20.63 2.31
CA SER A 154 -4.83 -19.87 1.48
C SER A 154 -5.56 -18.87 0.57
N ALA A 155 -6.71 -19.24 0.00
CA ALA A 155 -7.57 -18.34 -0.75
C ALA A 155 -8.17 -17.25 0.15
N GLU A 156 -8.71 -17.63 1.31
CA GLU A 156 -9.23 -16.68 2.31
C GLU A 156 -8.16 -15.65 2.73
N TYR A 157 -6.92 -16.10 2.95
CA TYR A 157 -5.79 -15.21 3.22
C TYR A 157 -5.56 -14.22 2.08
N ARG A 158 -5.43 -14.71 0.84
CA ARG A 158 -5.13 -13.87 -0.33
C ARG A 158 -6.22 -12.82 -0.57
N ASP A 159 -7.49 -13.17 -0.40
CA ASP A 159 -8.61 -12.25 -0.60
C ASP A 159 -8.56 -11.08 0.39
N ILE A 160 -8.39 -11.40 1.68
CA ILE A 160 -8.33 -10.40 2.75
C ILE A 160 -7.04 -9.57 2.63
N ALA A 161 -5.90 -10.22 2.37
CA ALA A 161 -4.60 -9.58 2.21
C ALA A 161 -4.60 -8.59 1.03
N SER A 162 -5.16 -8.99 -0.11
CA SER A 162 -5.27 -8.16 -1.31
C SER A 162 -6.18 -6.96 -1.07
N SER A 163 -7.33 -7.16 -0.43
CA SER A 163 -8.23 -6.07 -0.06
C SER A 163 -7.55 -5.06 0.88
N LEU A 164 -6.86 -5.56 1.90
CA LEU A 164 -6.13 -4.71 2.85
C LEU A 164 -4.97 -3.98 2.19
N HIS A 165 -4.19 -4.66 1.34
CA HIS A 165 -3.08 -4.07 0.59
C HIS A 165 -3.54 -2.90 -0.28
N LEU A 166 -4.60 -3.10 -1.08
CA LEU A 166 -5.15 -2.07 -1.96
C LEU A 166 -5.66 -0.87 -1.16
N TRP A 167 -6.40 -1.12 -0.08
CA TRP A 167 -6.88 -0.06 0.81
C TRP A 167 -5.71 0.73 1.42
N MET A 168 -4.67 0.05 1.91
CA MET A 168 -3.49 0.73 2.45
C MET A 168 -2.79 1.60 1.40
N ARG A 169 -2.66 1.11 0.16
CA ARG A 169 -2.02 1.84 -0.94
C ARG A 169 -2.80 3.11 -1.30
N GLU A 170 -4.12 2.99 -1.43
CA GLU A 170 -5.01 4.12 -1.68
C GLU A 170 -4.90 5.15 -0.55
N LYS A 171 -5.13 4.75 0.70
CA LYS A 171 -5.13 5.66 1.85
C LYS A 171 -3.76 6.30 2.07
N LEU A 172 -2.67 5.59 1.82
CA LEU A 172 -1.33 6.17 1.94
C LEU A 172 -1.13 7.34 0.97
N SER A 173 -1.65 7.26 -0.27
CA SER A 173 -1.57 8.39 -1.20
C SER A 173 -2.29 9.64 -0.68
N ILE A 174 -3.44 9.45 -0.03
CA ILE A 174 -4.21 10.54 0.60
C ILE A 174 -3.47 11.09 1.83
N MET A 175 -2.83 10.24 2.64
CA MET A 175 -2.10 10.67 3.84
C MET A 175 -0.81 11.44 3.51
N LEU A 176 -0.22 11.21 2.35
CA LEU A 176 0.98 11.90 1.88
C LEU A 176 0.68 13.24 1.19
N ASP A 177 -0.58 13.49 0.83
CA ASP A 177 -0.97 14.77 0.26
C ASP A 177 -0.86 15.91 1.30
N ARG A 178 -0.07 16.93 0.96
CA ARG A 178 0.19 18.13 1.77
C ARG A 178 -0.47 19.38 1.19
N THR A 179 -1.37 19.22 0.21
CA THR A 179 -2.15 20.33 -0.32
C THR A 179 -3.32 20.64 0.61
N PHE A 180 -3.13 21.63 1.48
CA PHE A 180 -4.15 22.03 2.44
C PHE A 180 -5.01 23.19 1.92
N PRO A 181 -6.34 23.12 2.12
CA PRO A 181 -7.24 24.24 1.88
C PRO A 181 -6.83 25.50 2.66
N ASN A 182 -7.09 26.67 2.09
CA ASN A 182 -6.72 27.96 2.69
C ASN A 182 -7.83 28.59 3.54
N THR A 183 -8.95 27.89 3.74
CA THR A 183 -10.07 28.37 4.57
C THR A 183 -10.23 27.52 5.83
N LEU A 184 -10.60 28.18 6.94
CA LEU A 184 -10.76 27.53 8.24
C LEU A 184 -11.90 26.49 8.22
N ILE A 185 -12.95 26.74 7.44
CA ILE A 185 -14.11 25.85 7.32
C ILE A 185 -13.69 24.55 6.64
N GLU A 186 -12.99 24.62 5.51
CA GLU A 186 -12.53 23.44 4.78
C GLU A 186 -11.48 22.67 5.58
N MET A 187 -10.58 23.37 6.29
CA MET A 187 -9.62 22.71 7.17
C MET A 187 -10.29 21.97 8.34
N LYS A 188 -11.34 22.54 8.96
CA LYS A 188 -12.12 21.85 9.99
C LYS A 188 -12.88 20.65 9.44
N LYS A 189 -13.39 20.73 8.21
CA LYS A 189 -13.98 19.60 7.50
C LYS A 189 -12.95 18.48 7.29
N LEU A 190 -11.74 18.84 6.83
CA LEU A 190 -10.64 17.90 6.64
C LEU A 190 -10.23 17.20 7.94
N ALA A 191 -10.16 17.94 9.06
CA ALA A 191 -9.90 17.36 10.39
C ALA A 191 -11.00 16.36 10.82
N ALA A 192 -12.27 16.67 10.54
CA ALA A 192 -13.37 15.76 10.83
C ALA A 192 -13.31 14.48 9.98
N GLU A 193 -12.94 14.59 8.71
CA GLU A 193 -12.69 13.45 7.82
C GLU A 193 -11.52 12.58 8.34
N SER A 194 -10.44 13.19 8.80
CA SER A 194 -9.31 12.47 9.41
C SER A 194 -9.71 11.72 10.69
N SER A 195 -10.53 12.35 11.54
CA SER A 195 -11.07 11.68 12.73
C SER A 195 -11.99 10.50 12.37
N ARG A 196 -12.81 10.63 11.31
CA ARG A 196 -13.63 9.53 10.78
C ARG A 196 -12.80 8.38 10.26
N PHE A 197 -11.72 8.64 9.52
CA PHE A 197 -10.80 7.59 9.10
C PHE A 197 -10.33 6.73 10.30
N ARG A 198 -9.91 7.39 11.39
CA ARG A 198 -9.46 6.69 12.61
C ARG A 198 -10.57 5.93 13.34
N THR A 199 -11.80 6.43 13.34
CA THR A 199 -12.91 5.89 14.15
C THR A 199 -13.77 4.88 13.41
N ASP A 200 -13.93 5.06 12.09
CA ASP A 200 -14.84 4.26 11.27
C ASP A 200 -14.08 3.26 10.38
N GLU A 201 -13.00 3.71 9.72
CA GLU A 201 -12.30 2.89 8.72
C GLU A 201 -11.19 2.01 9.30
N VAL A 202 -10.38 2.53 10.22
CA VAL A 202 -9.23 1.79 10.78
C VAL A 202 -9.66 0.53 11.58
N PRO A 203 -10.67 0.56 12.47
CA PRO A 203 -11.01 -0.60 13.29
C PRO A 203 -11.36 -1.89 12.53
N PRO A 204 -12.22 -1.89 11.48
CA PRO A 204 -12.48 -3.12 10.72
C PRO A 204 -11.22 -3.63 10.00
N ARG A 205 -10.40 -2.73 9.44
CA ARG A 205 -9.13 -3.11 8.78
C ARG A 205 -8.09 -3.64 9.76
N GLN A 206 -8.10 -3.14 10.99
CA GLN A 206 -7.28 -3.69 12.06
C GLN A 206 -7.73 -5.10 12.44
N LYS A 207 -9.04 -5.41 12.44
CA LYS A 207 -9.54 -6.78 12.63
C LYS A 207 -9.10 -7.70 11.49
N ASP A 208 -9.19 -7.24 10.24
CA ASP A 208 -8.70 -7.98 9.07
C ASP A 208 -7.21 -8.32 9.23
N LYS A 209 -6.39 -7.34 9.64
CA LYS A 209 -4.96 -7.55 9.92
C LYS A 209 -4.73 -8.63 10.97
N HIS A 210 -5.43 -8.60 12.11
CA HIS A 210 -5.29 -9.65 13.14
C HIS A 210 -5.71 -11.03 12.62
N LYS A 211 -6.79 -11.09 11.83
CA LYS A 211 -7.26 -12.32 11.18
C LYS A 211 -6.20 -12.87 10.22
N LEU A 212 -5.58 -12.01 9.42
CA LEU A 212 -4.47 -12.38 8.52
C LEU A 212 -3.28 -12.95 9.29
N THR A 213 -2.88 -12.35 10.41
CA THR A 213 -1.81 -12.90 11.25
C THR A 213 -2.14 -14.31 11.75
N HIS A 214 -3.39 -14.57 12.11
CA HIS A 214 -3.81 -15.89 12.57
C HIS A 214 -3.77 -16.93 11.44
N ILE A 215 -4.38 -16.61 10.29
CA ILE A 215 -4.39 -17.50 9.12
C ILE A 215 -2.95 -17.74 8.62
N PHE A 216 -2.11 -16.70 8.60
CA PHE A 216 -0.72 -16.84 8.17
C PHE A 216 0.05 -17.84 9.05
N ARG A 217 -0.12 -17.80 10.37
CA ARG A 217 0.53 -18.79 11.27
C ARG A 217 0.08 -20.22 11.03
N GLU A 218 -1.18 -20.43 10.65
CA GLU A 218 -1.68 -21.75 10.25
C GLU A 218 -1.04 -22.18 8.93
N LEU A 219 -0.94 -21.27 7.97
CA LEU A 219 -0.31 -21.50 6.67
C LEU A 219 1.21 -21.65 6.77
N GLU A 220 1.90 -20.99 7.69
CA GLU A 220 3.36 -21.13 7.91
C GLU A 220 3.73 -22.57 8.23
N ARG A 221 2.99 -23.21 9.15
CA ARG A 221 3.18 -24.64 9.46
C ARG A 221 2.98 -25.52 8.24
N TYR A 222 2.05 -25.15 7.36
CA TYR A 222 1.84 -25.83 6.08
C TYR A 222 2.98 -25.56 5.10
N PHE A 223 3.45 -24.32 4.96
CA PHE A 223 4.56 -23.95 4.09
C PHE A 223 5.86 -24.62 4.52
N GLU A 224 6.09 -24.83 5.82
CA GLU A 224 7.20 -25.66 6.32
C GLU A 224 7.05 -27.13 5.88
N ALA A 225 5.84 -27.67 5.97
CA ALA A 225 5.53 -29.03 5.55
C ALA A 225 5.61 -29.21 4.03
N VAL A 226 5.29 -28.18 3.25
CA VAL A 226 5.29 -28.17 1.78
C VAL A 226 6.55 -27.51 1.18
N GLY A 227 7.44 -26.98 2.01
CA GLY A 227 8.74 -26.42 1.62
C GLY A 227 8.71 -25.21 0.67
N GLU A 228 7.55 -24.62 0.40
CA GLU A 228 7.41 -23.44 -0.47
C GLU A 228 6.26 -22.56 0.01
N VAL A 229 6.51 -21.24 0.08
CA VAL A 229 5.49 -20.22 0.33
C VAL A 229 5.01 -19.70 -1.01
N ASP A 230 3.84 -20.16 -1.43
CA ASP A 230 3.20 -19.71 -2.67
C ASP A 230 2.41 -18.43 -2.43
N LEU A 231 3.08 -17.30 -2.15
CA LEU A 231 2.43 -16.01 -1.93
C LEU A 231 3.19 -14.88 -2.62
N GLU A 232 2.45 -13.92 -3.15
CA GLU A 232 2.99 -12.69 -3.72
C GLU A 232 3.73 -11.88 -2.63
N PRO A 233 4.93 -11.35 -2.91
CA PRO A 233 5.74 -10.63 -1.92
C PRO A 233 5.01 -9.46 -1.24
N GLU A 234 4.11 -8.79 -1.96
CA GLU A 234 3.30 -7.67 -1.48
C GLU A 234 2.22 -8.07 -0.47
N LEU A 235 1.80 -9.34 -0.51
CA LEU A 235 0.77 -9.91 0.35
C LEU A 235 1.35 -10.60 1.58
N HIS A 236 2.67 -10.76 1.65
CA HIS A 236 3.34 -11.34 2.81
C HIS A 236 3.05 -10.57 4.10
N ILE A 237 2.87 -11.28 5.23
CA ILE A 237 2.43 -10.68 6.49
C ILE A 237 3.35 -9.54 6.95
N ASP A 238 4.67 -9.72 6.85
CA ASP A 238 5.66 -8.69 7.20
C ASP A 238 5.55 -7.44 6.32
N THR A 239 5.25 -7.62 5.04
CA THR A 239 5.07 -6.51 4.09
C THR A 239 3.79 -5.74 4.44
N LEU A 240 2.70 -6.45 4.75
CA LEU A 240 1.46 -5.83 5.20
C LEU A 240 1.66 -5.07 6.53
N ASP A 241 2.41 -5.63 7.47
CA ASP A 241 2.73 -4.98 8.75
C ASP A 241 3.55 -3.71 8.57
N LYS A 242 4.58 -3.75 7.72
CA LYS A 242 5.38 -2.57 7.37
C LYS A 242 4.52 -1.49 6.73
N ASN A 243 3.68 -1.85 5.76
CA ASN A 243 2.81 -0.91 5.06
C ASN A 243 1.75 -0.31 5.98
N TRP A 244 1.19 -1.11 6.90
CA TRP A 244 0.26 -0.64 7.92
C TRP A 244 0.92 0.41 8.82
N ASN A 245 2.11 0.11 9.35
CA ASN A 245 2.83 1.04 10.21
C ASN A 245 3.16 2.35 9.48
N ARG A 246 3.60 2.25 8.22
CA ARG A 246 3.85 3.42 7.36
C ARG A 246 2.59 4.27 7.17
N LEU A 247 1.43 3.65 6.93
CA LEU A 247 0.15 4.35 6.80
C LEU A 247 -0.22 5.08 8.10
N MET A 248 -0.10 4.40 9.24
CA MET A 248 -0.44 4.99 10.54
C MET A 248 0.46 6.17 10.90
N MET A 249 1.76 6.09 10.61
CA MET A 249 2.70 7.21 10.77
C MET A 249 2.33 8.38 9.86
N ALA A 250 2.11 8.13 8.56
CA ALA A 250 1.72 9.17 7.60
C ALA A 250 0.42 9.87 7.99
N HIS A 251 -0.56 9.11 8.51
CA HIS A 251 -1.80 9.64 9.06
C HIS A 251 -1.53 10.57 10.26
N GLN A 252 -0.72 10.13 11.24
CA GLN A 252 -0.39 10.96 12.42
C GLN A 252 0.30 12.27 12.03
N GLU A 253 1.25 12.22 11.08
CA GLU A 253 1.92 13.42 10.57
C GLU A 253 0.94 14.35 9.86
N ARG A 254 0.01 13.79 9.07
CA ARG A 254 -1.03 14.58 8.39
C ARG A 254 -1.99 15.23 9.38
N ASP A 255 -2.42 14.49 10.39
CA ASP A 255 -3.26 15.01 11.48
C ASP A 255 -2.57 16.17 12.20
N HIS A 256 -1.29 16.02 12.52
CA HIS A 256 -0.52 17.08 13.14
C HIS A 256 -0.46 18.33 12.24
N ALA A 257 -0.15 18.15 10.95
CA ALA A 257 -0.09 19.25 10.00
C ALA A 257 -1.45 19.95 9.81
N ILE A 258 -2.55 19.19 9.77
CA ILE A 258 -3.92 19.73 9.73
C ILE A 258 -4.18 20.63 10.95
N LEU A 259 -3.83 20.17 12.16
CA LEU A 259 -4.05 20.92 13.39
C LEU A 259 -3.21 22.20 13.45
N GLU A 260 -1.94 22.14 13.02
CA GLU A 260 -1.07 23.33 12.96
C GLU A 260 -1.59 24.35 11.95
N GLU A 261 -2.09 23.90 10.79
CA GLU A 261 -2.65 24.77 9.78
C GLU A 261 -3.98 25.41 10.25
N ILE A 262 -4.82 24.67 10.98
CA ILE A 262 -6.01 25.23 11.66
C ILE A 262 -5.59 26.33 12.65
N LYS A 263 -4.63 26.08 13.53
CA LYS A 263 -4.14 27.09 14.49
C LYS A 263 -3.57 28.33 13.79
N ARG A 264 -2.91 28.14 12.65
CA ARG A 264 -2.38 29.23 11.82
C ARG A 264 -3.51 30.09 11.25
N LEU A 265 -4.52 29.46 10.64
CA LEU A 265 -5.69 30.16 10.11
C LEU A 265 -6.52 30.85 11.19
N GLU A 266 -6.66 30.26 12.38
CA GLU A 266 -7.34 30.91 13.51
C GLU A 266 -6.62 32.16 14.02
N ARG A 267 -5.28 32.15 14.02
CA ARG A 267 -4.47 33.34 14.35
C ARG A 267 -4.69 34.45 13.32
N LEU A 268 -4.68 34.12 12.03
CA LEU A 268 -4.93 35.08 10.96
C LEU A 268 -6.36 35.61 10.99
N GLN A 269 -7.34 34.76 11.29
CA GLN A 269 -8.74 35.18 11.43
C GLN A 269 -8.90 36.23 12.55
N ARG A 270 -8.28 36.00 13.71
CA ARG A 270 -8.28 36.99 14.82
C ARG A 270 -7.62 38.31 14.43
N LEU A 271 -6.52 38.25 13.68
CA LEU A 271 -5.85 39.45 13.16
C LEU A 271 -6.72 40.19 12.15
N ALA A 272 -7.39 39.47 11.25
CA ALA A 272 -8.34 40.06 10.31
C ALA A 272 -9.51 40.73 11.04
N GLU A 273 -10.06 40.11 12.08
CA GLU A 273 -11.11 40.72 12.92
C GLU A 273 -10.62 41.98 13.64
N LYS A 274 -9.37 42.01 14.11
CA LYS A 274 -8.73 43.21 14.67
C LYS A 274 -8.69 44.33 13.61
N VAL A 275 -8.14 44.04 12.43
CA VAL A 275 -8.07 44.97 11.30
C VAL A 275 -9.45 45.54 10.95
N HIS A 276 -10.49 44.70 10.87
CA HIS A 276 -11.85 45.17 10.60
C HIS A 276 -12.38 46.15 11.66
N ARG A 277 -12.13 45.87 12.94
CA ARG A 277 -12.56 46.75 14.04
C ARG A 277 -11.83 48.08 14.01
N GLU A 278 -10.50 48.06 13.86
CA GLU A 278 -9.67 49.27 13.81
C GLU A 278 -9.95 50.10 12.56
N MET A 279 -10.16 49.47 11.40
CA MET A 279 -10.59 50.18 10.19
C MET A 279 -11.91 50.93 10.40
N LYS A 280 -12.89 50.31 11.09
CA LYS A 280 -14.16 50.98 11.40
C LYS A 280 -13.96 52.17 12.34
N GLN A 281 -13.08 52.03 13.33
CA GLN A 281 -12.74 53.14 14.24
C GLN A 281 -12.06 54.29 13.51
N VAL A 282 -11.08 53.99 12.65
CA VAL A 282 -10.39 54.99 11.82
C VAL A 282 -11.36 55.69 10.87
N ASP A 283 -12.26 54.93 10.22
CA ASP A 283 -13.25 55.51 9.32
C ASP A 283 -14.18 56.50 10.03
N SER A 284 -14.73 56.11 11.20
CA SER A 284 -15.52 57.03 12.03
C SER A 284 -14.72 58.24 12.51
N ARG A 285 -13.44 58.07 12.88
CA ARG A 285 -12.57 59.17 13.31
C ARG A 285 -12.28 60.15 12.18
N LEU A 286 -12.05 59.64 10.96
CA LEU A 286 -11.86 60.48 9.77
C LEU A 286 -13.12 61.29 9.47
N GLU A 287 -14.31 60.69 9.58
CA GLU A 287 -15.58 61.42 9.44
C GLU A 287 -15.75 62.55 10.46
N GLU A 288 -15.46 62.28 11.74
CA GLU A 288 -15.49 63.29 12.79
C GLU A 288 -14.49 64.43 12.52
N LEU A 289 -13.26 64.11 12.10
CA LEU A 289 -12.24 65.12 11.84
C LEU A 289 -12.53 65.94 10.59
N GLU A 290 -13.07 65.33 9.53
CA GLU A 290 -13.54 66.05 8.34
C GLU A 290 -14.62 67.07 8.70
N GLN A 291 -15.60 66.68 9.53
CA GLN A 291 -16.64 67.60 10.00
C GLN A 291 -16.07 68.71 10.88
N ARG A 292 -15.18 68.38 11.83
CA ARG A 292 -14.54 69.39 12.70
C ARG A 292 -13.70 70.38 11.93
N VAL A 293 -12.93 69.96 10.93
CA VAL A 293 -12.14 70.85 10.07
C VAL A 293 -13.06 71.83 9.33
N GLU A 294 -14.18 71.34 8.79
CA GLU A 294 -15.14 72.18 8.07
C GLU A 294 -15.86 73.16 9.01
N ASP A 295 -16.26 72.72 10.21
CA ASP A 295 -16.93 73.57 11.20
C ASP A 295 -16.00 74.66 11.77
N GLU A 296 -14.73 74.33 12.04
CA GLU A 296 -13.72 75.31 12.45
C GLU A 296 -13.44 76.31 11.31
N ALA A 297 -13.35 75.83 10.06
CA ALA A 297 -13.14 76.70 8.90
C ALA A 297 -14.26 77.74 8.73
N ARG A 298 -15.51 77.37 9.04
CA ARG A 298 -16.67 78.30 8.98
C ARG A 298 -16.66 79.36 10.09
N ARG A 299 -15.98 79.10 11.21
CA ARG A 299 -15.95 80.01 12.37
C ARG A 299 -14.67 80.83 12.45
N LEU A 300 -13.69 80.55 11.58
CA LEU A 300 -12.35 81.09 11.61
C LEU A 300 -12.30 82.62 11.76
N ASP A 301 -13.07 83.35 10.95
CA ASP A 301 -13.09 84.83 10.95
C ASP A 301 -13.67 85.45 12.24
N ARG A 302 -14.34 84.65 13.07
CA ARG A 302 -15.01 85.09 14.31
C ARG A 302 -14.25 84.73 15.57
N LEU A 303 -13.20 83.92 15.45
CA LEU A 303 -12.39 83.43 16.57
C LEU A 303 -11.21 84.36 16.83
N HIS A 304 -10.79 84.43 18.08
CA HIS A 304 -9.54 85.09 18.42
C HIS A 304 -8.36 84.28 17.83
N PRO A 305 -7.32 84.91 17.26
CA PRO A 305 -6.23 84.20 16.58
C PRO A 305 -5.53 83.12 17.42
N LEU A 306 -5.38 83.35 18.72
CA LEU A 306 -4.79 82.37 19.65
C LEU A 306 -5.67 81.12 19.81
N ASP A 307 -6.99 81.29 19.89
CA ASP A 307 -7.94 80.18 20.06
C ASP A 307 -8.05 79.38 18.76
N ALA A 308 -8.09 80.07 17.61
CA ALA A 308 -8.06 79.43 16.29
C ALA A 308 -6.79 78.60 16.10
N LYS A 309 -5.63 79.12 16.48
CA LYS A 309 -4.36 78.38 16.45
C LYS A 309 -4.39 77.15 17.36
N HIS A 310 -4.89 77.29 18.58
CA HIS A 310 -5.01 76.16 19.51
C HIS A 310 -5.91 75.05 18.97
N ASN A 311 -7.05 75.39 18.37
CA ASN A 311 -7.95 74.41 17.74
C ASN A 311 -7.29 73.68 16.58
N VAL A 312 -6.52 74.39 15.75
CA VAL A 312 -5.74 73.80 14.65
C VAL A 312 -4.65 72.86 15.18
N ASP A 313 -3.93 73.23 16.24
CA ASP A 313 -2.90 72.38 16.86
C ASP A 313 -3.50 71.06 17.37
N LEU A 314 -4.70 71.10 17.98
CA LEU A 314 -5.43 69.92 18.40
C LEU A 314 -5.88 69.05 17.21
N LEU A 315 -6.37 69.66 16.14
CA LEU A 315 -6.74 68.94 14.90
C LEU A 315 -5.52 68.28 14.24
N GLU A 316 -4.38 68.96 14.19
CA GLU A 316 -3.14 68.37 13.69
C GLU A 316 -2.70 67.17 14.54
N GLN A 317 -2.80 67.28 15.88
CA GLN A 317 -2.49 66.17 16.78
C GLN A 317 -3.41 64.96 16.51
N ASP A 318 -4.72 65.19 16.40
CA ASP A 318 -5.69 64.14 16.11
C ASP A 318 -5.46 63.47 14.73
N ILE A 319 -5.13 64.27 13.71
CA ILE A 319 -4.79 63.76 12.37
C ILE A 319 -3.51 62.93 12.40
N ARG A 320 -2.49 63.34 13.18
CA ARG A 320 -1.25 62.57 13.39
C ARG A 320 -1.52 61.22 14.06
N LEU A 321 -2.32 61.17 15.14
CA LEU A 321 -2.70 59.92 15.80
C LEU A 321 -3.49 58.98 14.87
N THR A 322 -4.31 59.55 13.99
CA THR A 322 -5.04 58.79 12.96
C THR A 322 -4.09 58.19 11.92
N GLU A 323 -3.01 58.90 11.55
CA GLU A 323 -1.95 58.38 10.67
C GLU A 323 -1.24 57.17 11.28
N GLU A 324 -0.86 57.26 12.56
CA GLU A 324 -0.23 56.15 13.29
C GLU A 324 -1.12 54.90 13.30
N SER A 325 -2.43 55.09 13.49
CA SER A 325 -3.42 54.01 13.43
C SER A 325 -3.50 53.38 12.03
N ILE A 326 -3.50 54.19 10.96
CA ILE A 326 -3.49 53.70 9.58
C ILE A 326 -2.19 52.94 9.26
N ASN A 327 -1.04 53.41 9.74
CA ASN A 327 0.23 52.72 9.57
C ASN A 327 0.27 51.37 10.30
N SER A 328 -0.30 51.29 11.50
CA SER A 328 -0.49 50.02 12.22
C SER A 328 -1.37 49.04 11.43
N LEU A 329 -2.47 49.51 10.85
CA LEU A 329 -3.34 48.72 9.97
C LEU A 329 -2.59 48.16 8.75
N PHE A 330 -1.71 48.93 8.12
CA PHE A 330 -0.88 48.43 7.03
C PHE A 330 0.07 47.30 7.47
N GLY A 331 0.67 47.42 8.67
CA GLY A 331 1.50 46.36 9.24
C GLY A 331 0.74 45.06 9.51
N ASP A 332 -0.46 45.17 10.07
CA ASP A 332 -1.33 44.02 10.31
C ASP A 332 -1.79 43.36 9.00
N VAL A 333 -2.17 44.15 7.99
CA VAL A 333 -2.56 43.62 6.67
C VAL A 333 -1.38 42.98 5.94
N GLN A 334 -0.16 43.51 6.09
CA GLN A 334 1.04 42.86 5.55
C GLN A 334 1.28 41.50 6.22
N SER A 335 1.11 41.43 7.54
CA SER A 335 1.19 40.15 8.27
C SER A 335 0.14 39.14 7.80
N LEU A 336 -1.08 39.60 7.47
CA LEU A 336 -2.11 38.75 6.86
C LEU A 336 -1.71 38.24 5.47
N ARG A 337 -1.07 39.09 4.66
CA ARG A 337 -0.58 38.75 3.31
C ARG A 337 0.55 37.73 3.36
N ASP A 338 1.51 37.91 4.25
CA ASP A 338 2.62 36.96 4.47
C ASP A 338 2.08 35.62 4.98
N GLY A 339 1.02 35.67 5.79
CA GLY A 339 0.24 34.52 6.20
C GLY A 339 -0.67 33.93 5.10
N ARG A 340 -0.66 34.42 3.86
CA ARG A 340 -1.54 33.93 2.77
C ARG A 340 -3.03 33.90 3.16
N TYR A 341 -3.48 34.86 3.96
CA TYR A 341 -4.90 34.97 4.31
C TYR A 341 -5.72 35.33 3.06
N PRO A 342 -6.80 34.59 2.73
CA PRO A 342 -7.51 34.76 1.46
C PRO A 342 -7.98 36.19 1.16
N GLN A 343 -8.44 36.93 2.17
CA GLN A 343 -8.99 38.29 2.00
C GLN A 343 -7.96 39.41 2.19
N ALA A 344 -6.67 39.09 2.40
CA ALA A 344 -5.63 40.10 2.62
C ALA A 344 -5.53 41.16 1.50
N PRO A 345 -5.63 40.80 0.20
CA PRO A 345 -5.58 41.80 -0.88
C PRO A 345 -6.75 42.79 -0.85
N GLU A 346 -7.93 42.34 -0.44
CA GLU A 346 -9.12 43.20 -0.33
C GLU A 346 -8.99 44.15 0.86
N LEU A 347 -8.52 43.65 2.01
CA LEU A 347 -8.24 44.47 3.19
C LEU A 347 -7.20 45.55 2.88
N HIS A 348 -6.14 45.20 2.17
CA HIS A 348 -5.11 46.17 1.75
C HIS A 348 -5.70 47.32 0.94
N LYS A 349 -6.55 47.01 -0.05
CA LYS A 349 -7.23 48.04 -0.86
C LYS A 349 -8.11 48.94 -0.01
N ARG A 350 -8.79 48.41 1.00
CA ARG A 350 -9.65 49.20 1.89
C ARG A 350 -8.84 50.10 2.83
N VAL A 351 -7.75 49.61 3.40
CA VAL A 351 -6.83 50.44 4.21
C VAL A 351 -6.19 51.53 3.34
N GLN A 352 -5.84 51.23 2.09
CA GLN A 352 -5.34 52.22 1.14
C GLN A 352 -6.34 53.35 0.88
N LYS A 353 -7.65 53.06 0.81
CA LYS A 353 -8.69 54.10 0.71
C LYS A 353 -8.76 54.99 1.95
N LEU A 354 -8.66 54.42 3.16
CA LEU A 354 -8.60 55.20 4.40
C LEU A 354 -7.38 56.13 4.40
N HIS A 355 -6.22 55.62 3.96
CA HIS A 355 -5.01 56.43 3.83
C HIS A 355 -5.18 57.58 2.83
N GLN A 356 -5.78 57.33 1.66
CA GLN A 356 -6.09 58.38 0.68
C GLN A 356 -7.02 59.45 1.24
N ARG A 357 -8.05 59.03 2.00
CA ARG A 357 -8.99 59.93 2.68
C ARG A 357 -8.28 60.78 3.73
N TRP A 358 -7.37 60.20 4.52
CA TRP A 358 -6.52 60.93 5.45
C TRP A 358 -5.62 61.97 4.77
N VAL A 359 -4.99 61.64 3.62
CA VAL A 359 -4.19 62.60 2.84
C VAL A 359 -5.04 63.78 2.36
N ALA A 360 -6.26 63.52 1.92
CA ALA A 360 -7.20 64.56 1.52
C ALA A 360 -7.60 65.46 2.70
N LEU A 361 -7.92 64.87 3.86
CA LEU A 361 -8.22 65.61 5.10
C LEU A 361 -7.07 66.51 5.53
N ARG A 362 -5.83 66.03 5.50
CA ARG A 362 -4.64 66.83 5.82
C ARG A 362 -4.49 68.02 4.85
N SER A 363 -4.75 67.80 3.57
CA SER A 363 -4.75 68.86 2.55
C SER A 363 -5.86 69.88 2.80
N LEU A 364 -7.06 69.41 3.22
CA LEU A 364 -8.18 70.25 3.58
C LEU A 364 -7.84 71.14 4.80
N LEU A 365 -7.30 70.55 5.87
CA LEU A 365 -6.84 71.29 7.05
C LEU A 365 -5.85 72.40 6.65
N HIS A 366 -4.86 72.06 5.83
CA HIS A 366 -3.84 73.02 5.42
C HIS A 366 -4.45 74.19 4.64
N SER A 367 -5.27 73.89 3.62
CA SER A 367 -5.88 74.90 2.76
C SER A 367 -6.93 75.78 3.46
N LYS A 368 -7.70 75.23 4.40
CA LYS A 368 -8.86 75.90 5.00
C LYS A 368 -8.55 76.60 6.33
N LEU A 369 -7.54 76.13 7.06
CA LEU A 369 -7.26 76.60 8.41
C LEU A 369 -5.82 77.09 8.57
N ILE A 370 -4.82 76.35 8.09
CA ILE A 370 -3.41 76.75 8.30
C ILE A 370 -3.01 77.94 7.42
N THR A 371 -3.31 77.90 6.12
CA THR A 371 -2.95 78.99 5.19
C THR A 371 -3.58 80.34 5.58
N PRO A 372 -4.86 80.43 5.98
CA PRO A 372 -5.46 81.71 6.39
C PRO A 372 -4.98 82.24 7.75
N LEU A 373 -4.38 81.40 8.59
CA LEU A 373 -3.82 81.79 9.90
C LEU A 373 -2.30 82.10 9.86
N SER A 374 -1.65 81.86 8.72
CA SER A 374 -0.23 82.14 8.48
C SER A 374 -0.03 83.54 7.95
#